data_AF-A0A8T2I0H8-F1
#
_entry.id   AF-A0A8T2I0H8-F1
#
_cell.length_a   1.000
_cell.length_b   1.000
_cell.length_c   1.000
_cell.angle_alpha   90.00
_cell.angle_beta   90.00
_cell.angle_gamma   90.00
#
_symmetry.space_group_name_H-M   'P 1'
#
loop_
_entity.id
_entity.type
_entity.pdbx_description
1 polymer ?
#
loop_
_entity_poly.entity_id
_entity_poly.type
_entity_poly.pdbx_seq_one_letter_code
_entity_poly.pdbx_strand_id
1 'polypeptide(L)'
;MLRAFSSIRPWITVELPPIGYARGDGIYLVDYVFGRKWDTIVGKSRPEWFYHVAWLGYSLEEATWEPRRQLLGIKDLIDEYDAAHPLKRGEATLPPWPTVNSKKKKNIKEPTKKK
;
A
#
# COMPACT_ATOMS: atom_id res chain seq x y z
N MET A 1 -47.00 -1.63 28.61
CA MET A 1 -45.55 -1.39 28.80
C MET A 1 -44.87 -1.64 27.48
N LEU A 2 -44.59 -0.58 26.71
CA LEU A 2 -44.09 -0.65 25.33
C LEU A 2 -42.65 -0.15 25.29
N ARG A 3 -41.80 -0.92 24.59
CA ARG A 3 -40.38 -0.63 24.33
C ARG A 3 -40.26 0.57 23.40
N ALA A 4 -39.47 1.56 23.77
CA ALA A 4 -39.02 2.63 22.88
C ALA A 4 -37.57 2.35 22.48
N PHE A 5 -37.34 1.88 21.24
CA PHE A 5 -36.03 1.99 20.61
C PHE A 5 -36.07 3.21 19.68
N SER A 6 -35.25 4.19 20.05
CA SER A 6 -35.11 5.47 19.38
C SER A 6 -34.52 5.30 17.98
N SER A 7 -35.31 5.75 17.01
CA SER A 7 -34.92 6.59 15.87
C SER A 7 -33.65 6.24 15.08
N ILE A 8 -33.89 5.72 13.87
CA ILE A 8 -33.36 6.20 12.59
C ILE A 8 -31.97 6.88 12.68
N ARG A 9 -30.92 6.14 12.33
CA ARG A 9 -29.59 6.71 12.08
C ARG A 9 -29.57 7.36 10.69
N PRO A 10 -29.40 8.69 10.56
CA PRO A 10 -29.28 9.34 9.28
C PRO A 10 -27.81 9.33 8.82
N TRP A 11 -27.65 9.56 7.52
CA TRP A 11 -26.43 9.73 6.73
C TRP A 11 -25.49 8.52 6.63
N ILE A 12 -25.58 7.87 5.47
CA ILE A 12 -24.49 7.17 4.82
C ILE A 12 -23.29 8.10 4.75
N THR A 13 -22.29 7.88 5.61
CA THR A 13 -20.91 8.29 5.31
C THR A 13 -20.29 7.14 4.56
N VAL A 14 -19.89 7.39 3.31
CA VAL A 14 -19.16 6.42 2.51
C VAL A 14 -17.80 6.20 3.19
N GLU A 15 -17.69 5.20 4.06
CA GLU A 15 -16.41 4.72 4.59
C GLU A 15 -15.65 4.05 3.44
N LEU A 16 -15.06 4.87 2.58
CA LEU A 16 -13.93 4.44 1.77
C LEU A 16 -12.85 3.93 2.74
N PRO A 17 -12.27 2.75 2.51
CA PRO A 17 -11.23 2.25 3.41
C PRO A 17 -10.06 3.25 3.42
N PRO A 18 -9.52 3.58 4.60
CA PRO A 18 -8.32 4.41 4.68
C PRO A 18 -7.20 3.77 3.87
N ILE A 19 -6.60 4.56 2.98
CA ILE A 19 -5.39 4.23 2.22
C ILE A 19 -4.29 3.93 3.26
N GLY A 20 -4.09 2.65 3.56
CA GLY A 20 -3.48 2.21 4.81
C GLY A 20 -2.30 1.26 4.61
N TYR A 21 -1.23 1.49 5.36
CA TYR A 21 -0.04 0.64 5.40
C TYR A 21 -0.20 -0.46 6.46
N ALA A 22 -0.24 -1.73 6.06
CA ALA A 22 -0.39 -2.85 6.99
C ALA A 22 0.97 -3.44 7.40
N ARG A 23 1.33 -3.29 8.68
CA ARG A 23 2.37 -4.10 9.35
C ARG A 23 1.65 -5.00 10.37
N GLY A 24 2.23 -6.13 10.79
CA GLY A 24 1.55 -7.19 11.57
C GLY A 24 0.88 -6.75 12.90
N ASP A 25 0.97 -5.48 13.24
CA ASP A 25 0.49 -4.72 14.39
C ASP A 25 -0.62 -3.69 14.06
N GLY A 26 -0.89 -3.34 12.79
CA GLY A 26 -1.96 -2.40 12.45
C GLY A 26 -1.92 -1.79 11.06
N ILE A 27 -2.92 -0.95 10.77
CA ILE A 27 -3.00 -0.10 9.57
C ILE A 27 -2.54 1.32 9.94
N TYR A 28 -1.52 1.83 9.28
CA TYR A 28 -1.00 3.18 9.48
C TYR A 28 -1.40 4.09 8.33
N LEU A 29 -1.77 5.32 8.67
CA LEU A 29 -2.05 6.38 7.71
C LEU A 29 -0.75 7.10 7.36
N VAL A 30 -0.57 7.38 6.07
CA VAL A 30 0.59 8.11 5.56
C VAL A 30 0.18 9.55 5.30
N ASP A 31 0.99 10.48 5.79
CA ASP A 31 0.78 11.92 5.62
C ASP A 31 1.51 12.43 4.38
N TYR A 32 2.82 12.15 4.28
CA TYR A 32 3.65 12.67 3.18
C TYR A 32 4.80 11.72 2.79
N VAL A 33 5.26 11.84 1.55
CA VAL A 33 6.44 11.12 1.02
C VAL A 33 7.53 12.13 0.68
N PHE A 34 8.67 12.07 1.38
CA PHE A 34 9.75 13.06 1.22
C PHE A 34 10.72 12.72 0.10
N GLY A 35 10.93 11.43 -0.14
CA GLY A 35 12.12 10.98 -0.80
C GLY A 35 11.95 9.59 -1.38
N ARG A 36 12.75 9.30 -2.40
CA ARG A 36 13.03 7.93 -2.82
C ARG A 36 14.54 7.70 -2.92
N LYS A 37 14.96 6.46 -2.73
CA LYS A 37 16.34 6.01 -2.97
C LYS A 37 16.37 4.60 -3.54
N TRP A 38 17.38 4.32 -4.34
CA TRP A 38 17.71 2.99 -4.81
C TRP A 38 18.78 2.40 -3.89
N ASP A 39 18.41 1.39 -3.11
CA ASP A 39 19.29 0.86 -2.06
C ASP A 39 19.13 -0.67 -1.92
N THR A 40 20.08 -1.32 -1.25
CA THR A 40 20.06 -2.77 -1.01
C THR A 40 19.72 -3.05 0.45
N ILE A 41 18.75 -3.94 0.69
CA ILE A 41 18.48 -4.44 2.05
C ILE A 41 19.69 -5.25 2.51
N VAL A 42 20.19 -4.97 3.73
CA VAL A 42 21.27 -5.75 4.35
C VAL A 42 20.93 -7.24 4.32
N GLY A 43 21.81 -8.05 3.74
CA GLY A 43 21.60 -9.49 3.58
C GLY A 43 20.81 -9.91 2.32
N LYS A 44 20.40 -8.98 1.46
CA LYS A 44 19.89 -9.28 0.11
C LYS A 44 20.88 -8.85 -0.96
N SER A 45 20.86 -9.54 -2.09
CA SER A 45 21.75 -9.25 -3.23
C SER A 45 21.16 -8.29 -4.25
N ARG A 46 19.85 -7.98 -4.15
CA ARG A 46 19.14 -7.16 -5.14
C ARG A 46 18.72 -5.83 -4.52
N PRO A 47 19.12 -4.71 -5.12
CA PRO A 47 18.60 -3.41 -4.73
C PRO A 47 17.11 -3.28 -5.08
N GLU A 48 16.42 -2.45 -4.31
CA GLU A 48 15.01 -2.10 -4.49
C GLU A 48 14.82 -0.61 -4.22
N TRP A 49 13.71 -0.05 -4.71
CA TRP A 49 13.30 1.30 -4.37
C TRP A 49 12.75 1.38 -2.95
N PHE A 50 13.23 2.37 -2.20
CA PHE A 50 12.72 2.76 -0.90
C PHE A 50 12.14 4.16 -0.96
N TYR A 51 11.10 4.40 -0.18
CA TYR A 51 10.45 5.69 -0.01
C TYR A 51 10.55 6.13 1.44
N HIS A 52 10.80 7.42 1.64
CA HIS A 52 10.83 8.03 2.97
C HIS A 52 9.43 8.54 3.32
N VAL A 53 8.78 7.87 4.26
CA VAL A 53 7.35 8.03 4.55
C VAL A 53 7.17 8.69 5.91
N ALA A 54 6.42 9.79 5.96
CA ALA A 54 5.86 10.35 7.20
C ALA A 54 4.56 9.65 7.55
N TRP A 55 4.43 9.31 8.82
CA TRP A 55 3.23 8.70 9.38
C TRP A 55 2.32 9.78 9.96
N LEU A 56 1.02 9.71 9.67
CA LEU A 56 0.05 10.66 10.21
C LEU A 56 0.01 10.52 11.74
N GLY A 57 0.14 11.66 12.44
CA GLY A 57 0.15 11.70 13.91
C GLY A 57 1.52 11.43 14.55
N TYR A 58 2.57 11.23 13.75
CA TYR A 58 3.95 11.13 14.20
C TYR A 58 4.76 12.32 13.69
N SER A 59 5.87 12.59 14.36
CA SER A 59 6.78 13.67 13.97
C SER A 59 7.55 13.32 12.70
N LEU A 60 8.07 14.34 12.01
CA LEU A 60 8.92 14.15 10.82
C LEU A 60 10.19 13.34 11.12
N GLU A 61 10.68 13.40 12.36
CA GLU A 61 11.86 12.68 12.82
C GLU A 61 11.62 11.17 12.91
N GLU A 62 10.35 10.75 13.01
CA GLU A 62 9.91 9.36 13.02
C GLU A 62 9.58 8.83 11.61
N ALA A 63 9.84 9.63 10.57
CA ALA A 63 9.74 9.16 9.21
C ALA A 63 10.76 8.04 8.95
N THR A 64 10.35 7.05 8.15
CA THR A 64 11.15 5.83 7.93
C THR A 64 11.27 5.51 6.45
N TRP A 65 12.32 4.76 6.11
CA TRP A 65 12.56 4.28 4.75
C TRP A 65 11.91 2.92 4.53
N GLU A 66 10.78 2.91 3.85
CA GLU A 66 10.00 1.70 3.57
C GLU A 66 10.18 1.25 2.12
N PRO A 67 10.32 -0.05 1.86
CA PRO A 67 10.49 -0.55 0.50
C PRO A 67 9.17 -0.47 -0.27
N ARG A 68 9.25 -0.14 -1.57
CA ARG A 68 8.09 0.05 -2.45
C ARG A 68 7.07 -1.09 -2.38
N ARG A 69 7.52 -2.35 -2.31
CA ARG A 69 6.62 -3.53 -2.22
C ARG A 69 5.70 -3.55 -1.01
N GLN A 70 6.02 -2.86 0.09
CA GLN A 70 5.19 -2.83 1.29
C GLN A 70 4.14 -1.71 1.22
N LEU A 71 4.38 -0.69 0.39
CA LEU A 71 3.55 0.50 0.26
C LEU A 71 2.40 0.35 -0.75
N LEU A 72 1.91 -0.88 -0.95
CA LEU A 72 0.82 -1.16 -1.91
C LEU A 72 -0.48 -0.48 -1.54
N GLY A 73 -0.72 -0.28 -0.24
CA GLY A 73 -1.91 0.40 0.27
C GLY A 73 -1.94 1.89 -0.05
N ILE A 74 -0.80 2.51 -0.35
CA ILE A 74 -0.64 3.94 -0.65
C ILE A 74 -0.11 4.19 -2.07
N LYS A 75 -0.40 3.26 -3.00
CA LYS A 75 0.09 3.29 -4.39
C LYS A 75 -0.13 4.65 -5.06
N ASP A 76 -1.32 5.23 -4.90
CA ASP A 76 -1.70 6.47 -5.59
C ASP A 76 -0.82 7.66 -5.16
N LEU A 77 -0.50 7.76 -3.87
CA LEU A 77 0.41 8.77 -3.33
C LEU A 77 1.83 8.63 -3.88
N ILE A 78 2.28 7.39 -4.04
CA ILE A 78 3.62 7.10 -4.59
C ILE A 78 3.67 7.41 -6.08
N ASP A 79 2.62 7.09 -6.83
CA ASP A 79 2.54 7.40 -8.25
C ASP A 79 2.51 8.92 -8.49
N GLU A 80 1.82 9.68 -7.64
CA GLU A 80 1.86 11.15 -7.66
C GLU A 80 3.26 11.68 -7.37
N TYR A 81 3.94 11.14 -6.34
CA TYR A 81 5.32 11.49 -6.03
C TYR A 81 6.26 11.19 -7.21
N ASP A 82 6.14 10.01 -7.82
CA ASP A 82 6.97 9.58 -8.95
C ASP A 82 6.72 10.42 -10.21
N ALA A 83 5.48 10.88 -10.42
CA ALA A 83 5.13 11.79 -11.51
C ALA A 83 5.73 13.19 -11.30
N ALA A 84 5.69 13.70 -10.07
CA ALA A 84 6.31 14.98 -9.72
C ALA A 84 7.86 14.91 -9.73
N HIS A 85 8.43 13.73 -9.45
CA HIS A 85 9.86 13.50 -9.39
C HIS A 85 10.27 12.44 -10.43
N PRO A 86 10.37 12.79 -11.72
CA PRO A 86 10.79 11.85 -12.75
C PRO A 86 12.24 11.37 -12.51
N LEU A 87 12.52 10.14 -12.94
CA LEU A 87 13.86 9.55 -12.82
C LEU A 87 14.88 10.36 -13.64
N LYS A 88 16.09 10.53 -13.10
CA LYS A 88 17.18 11.16 -13.83
C LYS A 88 17.80 10.19 -14.83
N ARG A 89 18.47 10.72 -15.85
CA ARG A 89 19.20 9.90 -16.83
C ARG A 89 20.26 9.06 -16.10
N GLY A 90 20.20 7.73 -16.27
CA GLY A 90 21.11 6.77 -15.62
C GLY A 90 20.61 6.20 -14.30
N GLU A 91 19.45 6.62 -13.82
CA GLU A 91 18.81 6.07 -12.63
C GLU A 91 18.05 4.77 -12.96
N ALA A 92 17.90 3.86 -11.99
CA ALA A 92 17.21 2.59 -12.20
C ALA A 92 15.73 2.84 -12.58
N THR A 93 15.16 2.03 -13.46
CA THR A 93 13.74 2.14 -13.78
C THR A 93 12.88 1.72 -12.58
N LEU A 94 11.75 2.39 -12.36
CA LEU A 94 10.78 1.99 -11.35
C LEU A 94 10.16 0.63 -11.74
N PRO A 95 10.13 -0.37 -10.84
CA PRO A 95 9.51 -1.64 -11.12
C PRO A 95 7.99 -1.43 -11.24
N PRO A 96 7.32 -2.20 -12.12
CA PRO A 96 5.87 -2.18 -12.17
C PRO A 96 5.32 -2.62 -10.80
N TRP A 97 4.19 -2.03 -10.40
CA TRP A 97 3.49 -2.47 -9.21
C TRP A 97 3.15 -3.96 -9.30
N PRO A 98 3.36 -4.75 -8.23
CA PRO A 98 3.00 -6.16 -8.24
C PRO A 98 1.49 -6.27 -8.44
N THR A 99 1.08 -6.84 -9.57
CA THR A 99 -0.34 -7.07 -9.85
C THR A 99 -0.82 -8.25 -9.03
N VAL A 100 -1.98 -8.11 -8.39
CA VAL A 100 -2.59 -9.12 -7.51
C VAL A 100 -2.98 -10.42 -8.26
N ASN A 101 -2.77 -10.48 -9.59
CA ASN A 101 -3.34 -11.50 -10.48
C ASN A 101 -2.31 -12.34 -11.26
N SER A 102 -1.22 -12.79 -10.63
CA SER A 102 -0.22 -13.63 -11.33
C SER A 102 0.07 -15.01 -10.70
N LYS A 103 -0.56 -15.40 -9.58
CA LYS A 103 -0.29 -16.70 -8.92
C LYS A 103 -1.51 -17.58 -8.56
N LYS A 104 -2.63 -17.50 -9.29
CA LYS A 104 -3.70 -18.51 -9.19
C LYS A 104 -4.31 -18.91 -10.55
N LYS A 105 -3.47 -19.42 -11.44
CA LYS A 105 -3.86 -20.30 -12.56
C LYS A 105 -2.82 -21.41 -12.75
N LYS A 106 -2.59 -22.21 -11.72
CA LYS A 106 -2.07 -23.57 -11.88
C LYS A 106 -2.90 -24.50 -10.98
N ASN A 107 -3.69 -25.34 -11.64
CA ASN A 107 -4.49 -26.45 -11.12
C ASN A 107 -5.70 -26.13 -10.21
N ILE A 108 -6.83 -25.81 -10.84
CA ILE A 108 -8.09 -26.46 -10.48
C ILE A 108 -8.38 -27.38 -11.65
N LYS A 109 -8.08 -28.68 -11.51
CA LYS A 109 -8.60 -29.69 -12.43
C LYS A 109 -10.10 -29.71 -12.19
N GLU A 110 -10.88 -29.40 -13.22
CA GLU A 110 -12.34 -29.58 -13.21
C GLU A 110 -12.65 -30.99 -12.67
N PRO A 111 -13.52 -31.15 -11.67
CA PRO A 111 -14.06 -32.46 -11.37
C PRO A 111 -14.89 -32.89 -12.59
N THR A 112 -14.38 -33.85 -13.34
CA THR A 112 -15.05 -34.49 -14.46
C THR A 112 -16.45 -34.90 -14.05
N LYS A 113 -17.43 -34.30 -14.71
CA LYS A 113 -18.84 -34.68 -14.71
C LYS A 113 -18.94 -36.15 -15.11
N LYS A 114 -19.17 -37.05 -14.15
CA LYS A 114 -19.58 -38.44 -14.44
C LYS A 114 -21.10 -38.51 -14.45
N LYS A 115 -21.55 -39.19 -15.50
CA LYS A 115 -22.91 -39.37 -16.01
C LYS A 115 -23.69 -40.37 -15.15
#